data_AF-A0A0F9A742-F1
#
_entry.id   AF-A0A0F9A742-F1
#
_cell.length_a   1.000
_cell.length_b   1.000
_cell.length_c   1.000
_cell.angle_alpha   90.00
_cell.angle_beta   90.00
_cell.angle_gamma   90.00
#
_symmetry.space_group_name_H-M   'P 1'
#
loop_
_entity.id
_entity.type
_entity.pdbx_description
1 polymer ?
#
loop_
_entity_poly.entity_id
_entity_poly.type
_entity_poly.pdbx_seq_one_letter_code
_entity_poly.pdbx_strand_id
1 'polypeptide(L)' 'MKMKVKCVCCSYTKWLDEEHCGEMPFCDKCFSPMTAQEVITKESKKKKAK' A
#
# COMPACT_ATOMS: atom_id res chain seq x y z
N MET A 1 -1.30 2.29 11.82
CA MET A 1 -0.58 2.44 10.54
C MET A 1 -1.59 2.37 9.41
N LYS A 2 -1.50 3.27 8.41
CA LYS A 2 -2.26 3.13 7.16
C LYS A 2 -1.25 2.96 6.02
N MET A 3 -1.49 1.98 5.16
CA MET A 3 -0.63 1.69 4.01
C MET A 3 -1.40 1.94 2.71
N LYS A 4 -0.82 2.71 1.81
CA LYS A 4 -1.33 2.87 0.45
C LYS A 4 -0.73 1.78 -0.41
N VAL A 5 -1.59 1.02 -1.09
CA VAL A 5 -1.18 -0.03 -2.03
C VAL A 5 -1.59 0.31 -3.44
N LYS A 6 -0.79 -0.11 -4.42
CA LYS A 6 -1.01 0.11 -5.84
C LYS A 6 -1.03 -1.21 -6.59
N CYS A 7 -2.02 -1.40 -7.46
CA CYS A 7 -2.09 -2.55 -8.35
C CYS A 7 -1.00 -2.47 -9.41
N VAL A 8 -0.27 -3.58 -9.61
CA VAL A 8 0.78 -3.67 -10.64
C VAL A 8 0.24 -3.68 -12.07
N CYS A 9 -1.02 -4.09 -12.25
CA CYS A 9 -1.64 -4.27 -13.56
C CYS A 9 -2.39 -3.01 -14.01
N CYS A 10 -3.39 -2.56 -13.23
CA CYS A 10 -4.24 -1.43 -13.62
C CYS A 10 -3.87 -0.10 -12.94
N SER A 11 -2.80 -0.06 -12.13
CA SER A 11 -2.40 1.12 -11.34
C SER A 11 -3.44 1.65 -10.34
N TYR A 12 -4.54 0.93 -10.11
CA TYR A 12 -5.53 1.27 -9.07
C TYR A 12 -4.87 1.33 -7.70
N THR A 13 -5.18 2.35 -6.91
CA THR A 13 -4.63 2.51 -5.55
C THR A 13 -5.73 2.45 -4.51
N LYS A 14 -5.49 1.77 -3.40
CA LYS A 14 -6.36 1.79 -2.22
C LYS A 14 -5.56 1.96 -0.93
N TRP A 15 -6.24 2.42 0.11
CA TRP A 15 -5.68 2.48 1.46
C TRP A 15 -6.08 1.22 2.21
N LEU A 16 -5.11 0.62 2.88
CA LEU A 16 -5.29 -0.49 3.80
C LEU A 16 -5.07 0.01 5.22
N ASP A 17 -5.97 -0.42 6.10
CA ASP A 17 -5.84 -0.26 7.53
C ASP A 17 -4.93 -1.37 8.11
N GLU A 18 -4.50 -1.15 9.34
CA GLU A 18 -3.43 -1.89 10.03
C GLU A 18 -3.70 -3.41 10.12
N GLU A 19 -4.97 -3.81 10.20
CA GLU A 19 -5.37 -5.22 10.20
C GLU A 19 -5.01 -5.98 8.92
N HIS A 20 -4.93 -5.28 7.78
CA HIS A 20 -4.63 -5.89 6.48
C HIS A 20 -3.14 -5.79 6.14
N CYS A 21 -2.29 -5.31 7.06
CA CYS A 21 -0.87 -5.08 6.79
C CYS A 21 -0.03 -6.37 6.75
N GLY A 22 -0.63 -7.53 7.03
CA GLY A 22 0.00 -8.86 6.95
C GLY A 22 -0.46 -9.74 5.78
N GLU A 23 -1.54 -9.37 5.08
CA GLU A 23 -2.08 -10.14 3.96
C GLU A 23 -1.70 -9.50 2.62
N MET A 24 -1.44 -10.32 1.60
CA MET A 24 -1.10 -9.82 0.26
C MET A 24 -2.36 -9.22 -0.39
N PRO A 25 -2.41 -7.90 -0.64
CA PRO A 25 -3.64 -7.27 -1.11
C PRO A 25 -3.83 -7.51 -2.61
N PHE A 26 -5.06 -7.82 -3.00
CA PHE A 26 -5.45 -7.97 -4.40
C PHE A 26 -6.30 -6.79 -4.87
N CYS A 27 -6.16 -6.48 -6.15
CA CYS A 27 -6.92 -5.42 -6.78
C CYS A 27 -8.37 -5.84 -7.00
N ASP A 28 -9.31 -5.00 -6.56
CA ASP A 28 -10.75 -5.27 -6.65
C ASP A 28 -11.28 -5.28 -8.09
N LYS A 29 -10.49 -4.76 -9.05
CA LYS A 29 -10.88 -4.69 -10.47
C LYS A 29 -10.35 -5.84 -11.32
N CYS A 30 -9.10 -6.23 -11.09
CA CYS A 30 -8.39 -7.17 -11.96
C CYS A 30 -7.80 -8.37 -11.22
N PHE A 31 -8.05 -8.49 -9.91
CA PHE A 31 -7.56 -9.58 -9.05
C PHE A 31 -6.05 -9.80 -9.12
N SER A 32 -5.30 -8.82 -9.61
CA SER A 32 -3.85 -8.84 -9.66
C SER A 32 -3.27 -8.41 -8.32
N PRO A 33 -2.08 -8.90 -7.95
CA PRO A 33 -1.41 -8.50 -6.72
C PRO A 33 -1.17 -6.99 -6.68
N MET A 34 -1.33 -6.40 -5.51
CA MET A 34 -1.03 -5.00 -5.24
C MET A 34 0.23 -4.90 -4.38
N THR A 35 1.04 -3.87 -4.64
CA THR A 35 2.29 -3.62 -3.93
C THR A 35 2.15 -2.41 -3.01
N ALA A 36 2.91 -2.41 -1.91
CA ALA A 36 3.02 -1.26 -1.01
C ALA A 36 3.62 -0.06 -1.75
N GLN A 37 2.98 1.10 -1.66
CA GLN A 37 3.50 2.35 -2.23
C GLN A 37 3.99 3.28 -1.13
N GLU A 38 3.15 3.55 -0.12
CA GLU A 38 3.47 4.49 0.96
C GLU A 38 2.94 3.95 2.28
N VAL A 39 3.73 4.01 3.34
CA VAL A 39 3.30 3.63 4.69
C VAL A 39 3.29 4.89 5.55
N ILE A 40 2.12 5.24 6.07
CA ILE A 40 2.00 6.29 7.09
C ILE A 40 2.12 5.60 8.46
N THR A 41 3.36 5.49 8.93
CA THR A 41 3.64 5.21 10.34
C THR A 41 3.58 6.52 11.11
N LYS A 42 2.94 6.53 12.29
CA LYS A 42 2.91 7.73 13.17
C LYS A 42 4.32 8.12 13.67
N GLU A 43 5.32 7.28 13.45
CA GLU A 43 6.73 7.60 13.59
C GLU A 43 7.44 7.50 12.24
N SER A 44 7.60 8.60 11.52
CA SER A 44 8.72 8.82 10.58
C SER A 44 8.74 10.26 10.06
N LYS A 45 9.29 11.16 10.89
CA LYS A 45 10.21 12.20 10.38
C LYS A 45 11.48 11.47 9.89
N LYS A 46 12.02 11.88 8.71
CA LYS A 46 13.25 11.40 8.02
C LYS A 46 13.06 10.08 7.26
N LYS A 47 13.44 9.91 5.98
CA LYS A 47 14.50 10.51 5.14
C LYS A 47 14.00 10.59 3.68
N LYS A 48 13.97 11.75 3.03
CA LYS A 48 14.93 12.19 1.98
C LYS A 48 15.70 11.05 1.28
N ALA A 49 15.43 10.89 -0.01
CA ALA A 49 16.37 10.43 -1.05
C ALA A 49 16.04 11.28 -2.29
N LYS A 50 16.97 11.89 -3.03
CA LYS A 50 18.42 11.92 -3.08
C LYS A 50 18.80 13.27 -3.69
#